data_AF-A0A257I1N8-F1
#
_entry.id   AF-A0A257I1N8-F1
#
_cell.length_a   1.000
_cell.length_b   1.000
_cell.length_c   1.000
_cell.angle_alpha   90.00
_cell.angle_beta   90.00
_cell.angle_gamma   90.00
#
_symmetry.space_group_name_H-M   'P 1'
#
loop_
_entity.id
_entity.type
_entity.pdbx_description
1 polymer ?
#
loop_
_entity_poly.entity_id
_entity_poly.type
_entity_poly.pdbx_seq_one_letter_code
_entity_poly.pdbx_strand_id
1 'polypeptide(L)'
;MPKEQEGILVTIVVASVFFVLVGIFFLILIFFFLRRQRKYKMEKEEMRNRFEQTLLKTQLEIQEHTFNYISQEIHDNIGQILSLVRINLNVLAENLPDVHFEKTDELLGKVIRDLRTLSHNLNSNRLQEIGIVEGLKSLLQQLEKTGKYSTEFNAPISSLSFVNNDNSLILYRMVQEVLNNIIKHAHASKIIIDIEPKGPQCHLLKISDNGKGFDTSKLQENKTGIGLQNIFTRAKMINSAVSIKSSEQEGTSIVFEINNQPILK
;
A
#
# COMPACT_ATOMS: atom_id res chain seq x y z
N MET A 1 45.82 20.61 72.92
CA MET A 1 44.76 21.36 72.23
C MET A 1 44.92 21.40 70.70
N PRO A 2 46.03 21.81 70.06
CA PRO A 2 46.09 21.88 68.58
C PRO A 2 46.05 20.50 67.87
N LYS A 3 46.70 19.46 68.43
CA LYS A 3 46.72 18.11 67.84
C LYS A 3 45.36 17.40 67.82
N GLU A 4 44.47 17.72 68.77
CA GLU A 4 43.12 17.14 68.80
C GLU A 4 42.22 17.77 67.73
N GLN A 5 42.39 19.07 67.46
CA GLN A 5 41.65 19.78 66.41
C GLN A 5 42.06 19.32 65.00
N GLU A 6 43.35 19.03 64.78
CA GLU A 6 43.84 18.45 63.53
C GLU A 6 43.22 17.07 63.25
N GLY A 7 43.12 16.21 64.27
CA GLY A 7 42.51 14.89 64.12
C GLY A 7 41.04 14.95 63.68
N ILE A 8 40.26 15.86 64.29
CA ILE A 8 38.84 16.07 63.96
C ILE A 8 38.68 16.57 62.52
N LEU A 9 39.50 17.53 62.08
CA LEU A 9 39.44 18.07 60.72
C LEU A 9 39.71 16.98 59.68
N VAL A 10 40.72 16.14 59.91
CA VAL A 10 41.06 15.03 59.00
C VAL A 10 39.90 14.04 58.88
N THR A 11 39.25 13.67 60.00
CA THR A 11 38.09 12.77 59.97
C THR A 11 36.92 13.33 59.17
N ILE A 12 36.62 14.63 59.31
CA ILE A 12 35.53 15.28 58.56
C ILE A 12 35.82 15.28 57.06
N VAL A 13 37.06 15.57 56.66
CA VAL A 13 37.47 15.56 55.24
C VAL A 13 37.33 14.15 54.66
N VAL A 14 37.84 13.13 55.36
CA VAL A 14 37.76 11.72 54.92
C VAL A 14 36.30 11.28 54.77
N ALA A 15 35.44 11.58 55.75
CA ALA A 15 34.02 11.24 55.69
C ALA A 15 33.31 11.94 54.53
N SER A 16 33.63 13.22 54.28
CA SER A 16 33.04 13.99 53.17
C SER A 16 33.43 13.41 51.81
N VAL A 17 34.72 13.08 51.63
CA VAL A 17 35.20 12.43 50.40
C VAL A 17 34.51 11.07 50.20
N PHE A 18 34.35 10.28 51.26
CA PHE A 18 33.64 9.01 51.19
C PHE A 18 32.18 9.18 50.72
N PHE A 19 31.42 10.11 51.29
CA PHE A 19 30.04 10.35 50.87
C PHE A 19 29.94 10.85 49.42
N VAL A 20 30.89 11.68 48.97
CA VAL A 20 30.96 12.12 47.56
C VAL A 20 31.21 10.93 46.64
N LEU A 21 32.16 10.04 46.97
CA LEU A 21 32.45 8.84 46.18
C LEU A 21 31.24 7.90 46.12
N VAL A 22 30.54 7.70 47.24
CA VAL A 22 29.30 6.93 47.29
C VAL A 22 28.22 7.56 46.42
N GLY A 23 28.05 8.89 46.47
CA GLY A 23 27.13 9.62 45.61
C GLY A 23 27.45 9.44 44.12
N ILE A 24 28.72 9.59 43.73
CA ILE A 24 29.19 9.36 42.35
C ILE A 24 28.92 7.92 41.92
N PHE A 25 29.19 6.94 42.79
CA PHE A 25 28.91 5.53 42.51
C PHE A 25 27.41 5.29 42.23
N PHE A 26 26.51 5.84 43.05
CA PHE A 26 25.07 5.76 42.81
C PHE A 26 24.65 6.46 41.50
N LEU A 27 25.22 7.62 41.19
CA LEU A 27 24.96 8.32 39.92
C LEU A 27 25.39 7.46 38.72
N ILE A 28 26.54 6.78 38.79
CA ILE A 28 27.01 5.86 37.75
C ILE A 28 26.05 4.68 37.59
N LEU A 29 25.61 4.05 38.70
CA LEU A 29 24.64 2.94 38.65
C LEU A 29 23.31 3.37 38.03
N ILE A 30 22.77 4.52 38.43
CA ILE A 30 21.55 5.09 37.86
C ILE A 30 21.74 5.35 36.37
N PHE A 31 22.87 5.95 35.97
CA PHE A 31 23.18 6.20 34.57
C PHE A 31 23.22 4.91 33.74
N PHE A 32 23.90 3.86 34.21
CA PHE A 32 23.93 2.55 33.54
C PHE A 32 22.55 1.91 33.47
N PHE A 33 21.76 1.99 34.54
CA PHE A 33 20.40 1.44 34.58
C PHE A 33 19.45 2.14 33.60
N LEU A 34 19.47 3.48 33.58
CA LEU A 34 18.67 4.28 32.63
C LEU A 34 19.08 4.01 31.19
N ARG A 35 20.38 3.91 30.92
CA ARG A 35 20.90 3.56 29.58
C ARG A 35 20.42 2.17 29.15
N ARG A 36 20.45 1.18 30.05
CA ARG A 36 19.95 -0.17 29.77
C ARG A 36 18.45 -0.20 29.50
N GLN A 37 17.65 0.54 30.26
CA GLN A 37 16.21 0.64 30.01
C GLN A 37 15.89 1.29 28.66
N ARG A 38 16.57 2.38 28.30
CA ARG A 38 16.39 3.02 27.00
C ARG A 38 16.71 2.06 25.86
N LYS A 39 17.82 1.33 25.96
CA LYS A 39 18.21 0.34 24.96
C LYS A 39 17.15 -0.76 24.82
N TYR A 40 16.66 -1.30 25.93
CA TYR A 40 15.62 -2.33 25.91
C TYR A 40 14.31 -1.84 25.28
N LYS A 41 13.91 -0.59 25.57
CA LYS A 41 12.73 0.03 24.93
C LYS A 41 12.92 0.19 23.42
N MET A 42 14.08 0.69 22.99
CA MET A 42 14.41 0.83 21.57
C MET A 42 14.43 -0.51 20.85
N GLU A 43 15.09 -1.53 21.41
CA GLU A 43 15.11 -2.89 20.85
C GLU A 43 13.70 -3.49 20.76
N LYS A 44 12.85 -3.26 21.76
CA LYS A 44 11.45 -3.72 21.75
C LYS A 44 10.62 -3.00 20.69
N GLU A 45 10.78 -1.69 20.54
CA GLU A 45 10.12 -0.90 19.50
C GLU A 45 10.57 -1.34 18.11
N GLU A 46 11.87 -1.56 17.91
CA GLU A 46 12.42 -2.04 16.64
C GLU A 46 11.88 -3.43 16.29
N MET A 47 11.86 -4.36 17.26
CA MET A 47 11.29 -5.70 17.08
C MET A 47 9.81 -5.63 16.71
N ARG A 48 9.04 -4.75 17.37
CA ARG A 48 7.62 -4.55 17.05
C ARG A 48 7.44 -4.00 15.64
N ASN A 49 8.21 -2.99 15.25
CA ASN A 49 8.17 -2.41 13.91
C ASN A 49 8.51 -3.47 12.83
N ARG A 50 9.53 -4.30 13.06
CA ARG A 50 9.91 -5.39 12.15
C ARG A 50 8.83 -6.47 12.06
N PHE A 51 8.19 -6.79 13.17
CA PHE A 51 7.09 -7.76 13.20
C PHE A 51 5.88 -7.23 12.40
N GLU A 52 5.49 -5.97 12.63
CA GLU A 52 4.40 -5.32 11.89
C GLU A 52 4.69 -5.25 10.37
N GLN A 53 5.92 -4.92 9.98
CA GLN A 53 6.34 -4.93 8.57
C GLN A 53 6.29 -6.33 7.95
N THR A 54 6.81 -7.34 8.67
CA THR A 54 6.78 -8.73 8.20
C THR A 54 5.34 -9.21 8.02
N LEU A 55 4.47 -8.95 9.00
CA LEU A 55 3.07 -9.34 8.94
C LEU A 55 2.35 -8.76 7.72
N LEU A 56 2.55 -7.45 7.47
CA LEU A 56 1.94 -6.79 6.32
C LEU A 56 2.50 -7.32 4.99
N LYS A 57 3.80 -7.60 4.92
CA LYS A 57 4.42 -8.22 3.74
C LYS A 57 3.84 -9.61 3.48
N THR A 58 3.74 -10.45 4.50
CA THR A 58 3.16 -11.80 4.39
C THR A 58 1.69 -11.74 3.97
N GLN A 59 0.90 -10.78 4.48
CA GLN A 59 -0.48 -10.59 4.03
C GLN A 59 -0.57 -10.23 2.53
N LEU A 60 0.34 -9.38 2.05
CA LEU A 60 0.41 -9.05 0.62
C LEU A 60 0.80 -10.27 -0.21
N GLU A 61 1.80 -11.03 0.21
CA GLU A 61 2.24 -12.25 -0.47
C GLU A 61 1.12 -13.31 -0.54
N ILE A 62 0.40 -13.53 0.58
CA ILE A 62 -0.75 -14.45 0.62
C ILE A 62 -1.86 -13.97 -0.31
N GLN A 63 -2.17 -12.66 -0.28
CA GLN A 63 -3.19 -12.08 -1.16
C GLN A 63 -2.81 -12.28 -2.63
N GLU A 64 -1.55 -12.08 -2.98
CA GLU A 64 -1.05 -12.20 -4.34
C GLU A 64 -1.06 -13.65 -4.81
N HIS A 65 -0.57 -14.58 -3.99
CA HIS A 65 -0.65 -16.02 -4.27
C HIS A 65 -2.11 -16.47 -4.47
N THR A 66 -3.03 -15.98 -3.64
CA THR A 66 -4.46 -16.29 -3.75
C THR A 66 -5.04 -15.77 -5.07
N PHE A 67 -4.75 -14.52 -5.46
CA PHE A 67 -5.25 -13.98 -6.72
C PHE A 67 -4.64 -14.68 -7.94
N ASN A 68 -3.36 -15.01 -7.91
CA ASN A 68 -2.72 -15.80 -8.96
C ASN A 68 -3.34 -17.21 -9.07
N TYR A 69 -3.54 -17.87 -7.93
CA TYR A 69 -4.20 -19.18 -7.88
C TYR A 69 -5.63 -19.12 -8.46
N ILE A 70 -6.44 -18.15 -8.05
CA ILE A 70 -7.80 -17.96 -8.60
C ILE A 70 -7.76 -17.66 -10.10
N SER A 71 -6.83 -16.79 -10.54
CA SER A 71 -6.65 -16.48 -11.96
C SER A 71 -6.40 -17.73 -12.79
N GLN A 72 -5.55 -18.62 -12.28
CA GLN A 72 -5.19 -19.87 -12.92
C GLN A 72 -6.36 -20.87 -12.95
N GLU A 73 -7.04 -21.08 -11.83
CA GLU A 73 -8.25 -21.92 -11.76
C GLU A 73 -9.35 -21.45 -12.73
N ILE A 74 -9.55 -20.13 -12.84
CA ILE A 74 -10.50 -19.56 -13.80
C ILE A 74 -10.08 -19.88 -15.24
N HIS A 75 -8.79 -19.72 -15.59
CA HIS A 75 -8.32 -19.94 -16.95
C HIS A 75 -8.37 -21.42 -17.33
N ASP A 76 -7.81 -22.28 -16.48
CA ASP A 76 -7.60 -23.70 -16.75
C ASP A 76 -8.89 -24.49 -16.62
N ASN A 77 -9.76 -24.18 -15.68
CA ASN A 77 -10.96 -24.97 -15.43
C ASN A 77 -12.19 -24.34 -16.10
N ILE A 78 -12.55 -23.13 -15.70
CA ILE A 78 -13.81 -22.51 -16.14
C ILE A 78 -13.73 -22.05 -17.60
N GLY A 79 -12.61 -21.43 -17.99
CA GLY A 79 -12.40 -20.96 -19.36
C GLY A 79 -12.39 -22.08 -20.39
N GLN A 80 -11.78 -23.22 -20.05
CA GLN A 80 -11.75 -24.40 -20.91
C GLN A 80 -13.13 -25.06 -21.03
N ILE A 81 -13.86 -25.22 -19.91
CA ILE A 81 -15.23 -25.79 -19.92
C ILE A 81 -16.15 -24.93 -20.78
N LEU A 82 -16.14 -23.60 -20.62
CA LEU A 82 -17.00 -22.73 -21.43
C LEU A 82 -16.64 -22.78 -22.92
N SER A 83 -15.35 -22.92 -23.24
CA SER A 83 -14.92 -23.11 -24.63
C SER A 83 -15.44 -24.42 -25.21
N LEU A 84 -15.44 -25.50 -24.43
CA LEU A 84 -16.00 -26.80 -24.84
C LEU A 84 -17.53 -26.74 -24.99
N VAL A 85 -18.24 -26.06 -24.07
CA VAL A 85 -19.69 -25.83 -24.19
C VAL A 85 -20.00 -25.08 -25.47
N ARG A 86 -19.19 -24.07 -25.83
CA ARG A 86 -19.35 -23.30 -27.06
C ARG A 86 -19.15 -24.17 -28.31
N ILE A 87 -18.13 -25.02 -28.31
CA ILE A 87 -17.87 -25.98 -29.40
C ILE A 87 -19.07 -26.93 -29.56
N ASN A 88 -19.55 -27.53 -28.46
CA ASN A 88 -20.69 -28.45 -28.51
C ASN A 88 -21.98 -27.75 -28.97
N LEU A 89 -22.21 -26.52 -28.55
CA LEU A 89 -23.31 -25.71 -29.07
C LEU A 89 -23.19 -25.54 -30.58
N ASN A 90 -22.04 -25.11 -31.10
CA ASN A 90 -21.86 -24.90 -32.53
C ASN A 90 -22.10 -26.17 -33.36
N VAL A 91 -21.72 -27.35 -32.84
CA VAL A 91 -22.04 -28.65 -33.49
C VAL A 91 -23.55 -28.92 -33.55
N LEU A 92 -24.32 -28.52 -32.52
CA LEU A 92 -25.77 -28.69 -32.50
C LEU A 92 -26.48 -27.74 -33.48
N ALA A 93 -25.94 -26.53 -33.69
CA ALA A 93 -26.51 -25.55 -34.62
C ALA A 93 -26.44 -25.95 -36.09
N GLU A 94 -25.48 -26.79 -36.48
CA GLU A 94 -25.41 -27.33 -37.85
C GLU A 94 -26.68 -28.11 -38.24
N ASN A 95 -27.49 -28.55 -37.26
CA ASN A 95 -28.68 -29.35 -37.48
C ASN A 95 -30.02 -28.59 -37.29
N LEU A 96 -30.05 -27.43 -36.61
CA LEU A 96 -31.23 -26.57 -36.45
C LEU A 96 -30.82 -25.09 -36.24
N PRO A 97 -30.79 -24.25 -37.28
CA PRO A 97 -30.53 -22.82 -37.13
C PRO A 97 -31.78 -22.13 -36.53
N ASP A 98 -31.73 -21.82 -35.24
CA ASP A 98 -32.75 -21.07 -34.49
C ASP A 98 -32.16 -19.73 -33.99
N VAL A 99 -32.93 -18.65 -33.99
CA VAL A 99 -32.57 -17.32 -33.46
C VAL A 99 -32.19 -17.39 -31.97
N HIS A 100 -32.74 -18.36 -31.23
CA HIS A 100 -32.36 -18.61 -29.85
C HIS A 100 -30.94 -19.19 -29.71
N PHE A 101 -30.42 -19.86 -30.75
CA PHE A 101 -29.07 -20.39 -30.78
C PHE A 101 -28.03 -19.27 -30.89
N GLU A 102 -28.17 -18.37 -31.86
CA GLU A 102 -27.24 -17.25 -32.08
C GLU A 102 -27.13 -16.37 -30.83
N LYS A 103 -28.26 -16.04 -30.19
CA LYS A 103 -28.28 -15.30 -28.93
C LYS A 103 -27.55 -16.03 -27.80
N THR A 104 -27.64 -17.36 -27.75
CA THR A 104 -26.97 -18.18 -26.74
C THR A 104 -25.45 -18.24 -26.98
N ASP A 105 -24.99 -18.40 -28.23
CA ASP A 105 -23.55 -18.32 -28.56
C ASP A 105 -22.97 -16.93 -28.26
N GLU A 106 -23.73 -15.86 -28.56
CA GLU A 106 -23.29 -14.49 -28.27
C GLU A 106 -23.13 -14.25 -26.76
N LEU A 107 -24.12 -14.68 -25.96
CA LEU A 107 -24.05 -14.60 -24.50
C LEU A 107 -22.91 -15.43 -23.94
N LEU A 108 -22.69 -16.65 -24.44
CA LEU A 108 -21.60 -17.50 -24.01
C LEU A 108 -20.24 -16.92 -24.38
N GLY A 109 -20.09 -16.40 -25.60
CA GLY A 109 -18.91 -15.68 -26.05
C GLY A 109 -18.63 -14.44 -25.19
N LYS A 110 -19.67 -13.72 -24.76
CA LYS A 110 -19.55 -12.60 -23.82
C LYS A 110 -19.05 -13.07 -22.45
N VAL A 111 -19.62 -14.14 -21.89
CA VAL A 111 -19.18 -14.70 -20.60
C VAL A 111 -17.72 -15.15 -20.66
N ILE A 112 -17.29 -15.81 -21.75
CA ILE A 112 -15.89 -16.22 -21.95
C ILE A 112 -14.95 -15.00 -21.97
N ARG A 113 -15.32 -13.92 -22.68
CA ARG A 113 -14.52 -12.68 -22.73
C ARG A 113 -14.46 -11.99 -21.38
N ASP A 114 -15.59 -11.90 -20.68
CA ASP A 114 -15.69 -11.28 -19.36
C ASP A 114 -14.85 -12.08 -18.34
N LEU A 115 -14.90 -13.41 -18.39
CA LEU A 115 -14.12 -14.30 -17.53
C LEU A 115 -12.62 -14.21 -17.79
N ARG A 116 -12.21 -14.18 -19.08
CA ARG A 116 -10.79 -14.01 -19.46
C ARG A 116 -10.27 -12.66 -19.00
N THR A 117 -11.09 -11.61 -19.10
CA THR A 117 -10.75 -10.28 -18.58
C THR A 117 -10.58 -10.31 -17.06
N LEU A 118 -11.48 -10.99 -16.33
CA LEU A 118 -11.38 -11.15 -14.89
C LEU A 118 -10.11 -11.90 -14.47
N SER A 119 -9.80 -13.02 -15.12
CA SER A 119 -8.57 -13.80 -14.89
C SER A 119 -7.32 -12.91 -15.09
N HIS A 120 -7.24 -12.19 -16.22
CA HIS A 120 -6.14 -11.26 -16.47
C HIS A 120 -6.00 -10.15 -15.42
N ASN A 121 -7.08 -9.73 -14.77
CA ASN A 121 -7.05 -8.69 -13.74
C ASN A 121 -6.58 -9.21 -12.38
N LEU A 122 -6.80 -10.50 -12.11
CA LEU A 122 -6.35 -11.16 -10.88
C LEU A 122 -4.87 -11.56 -10.95
N ASN A 123 -4.35 -11.80 -12.15
CA ASN A 123 -2.94 -12.13 -12.35
C ASN A 123 -2.03 -10.94 -11.99
N SER A 124 -1.36 -11.05 -10.85
CA SER A 124 -0.50 -10.01 -10.29
C SER A 124 0.91 -10.04 -10.89
N ASN A 125 1.32 -11.17 -11.49
CA ASN A 125 2.62 -11.30 -12.19
C ASN A 125 2.71 -10.39 -13.41
N ARG A 126 1.56 -10.07 -14.03
CA ARG A 126 1.49 -9.16 -15.17
C ARG A 126 2.06 -7.77 -14.87
N LEU A 127 1.93 -7.29 -13.63
CA LEU A 127 2.47 -5.98 -13.22
C LEU A 127 4.01 -5.95 -13.31
N GLN A 128 4.68 -7.08 -13.01
CA GLN A 128 6.14 -7.19 -13.12
C GLN A 128 6.60 -7.15 -14.58
N GLU A 129 5.79 -7.69 -15.50
CA GLU A 129 6.09 -7.74 -16.93
C GLU A 129 5.85 -6.40 -17.64
N ILE A 130 4.72 -5.72 -17.34
CA ILE A 130 4.32 -4.50 -18.06
C ILE A 130 4.75 -3.20 -17.35
N GLY A 131 5.12 -3.29 -16.07
CA GLY A 131 5.49 -2.14 -15.24
C GLY A 131 4.29 -1.37 -14.67
N ILE A 132 4.58 -0.50 -13.69
CA ILE A 132 3.56 0.22 -12.92
C ILE A 132 2.72 1.17 -13.79
N VAL A 133 3.33 1.89 -14.73
CA VAL A 133 2.64 2.89 -15.56
C VAL A 133 1.54 2.23 -16.41
N GLU A 134 1.88 1.16 -17.13
CA GLU A 134 0.89 0.42 -17.93
C GLU A 134 -0.13 -0.30 -17.05
N GLY A 135 0.27 -0.77 -15.86
CA GLY A 135 -0.66 -1.32 -14.87
C GLY A 135 -1.74 -0.29 -14.45
N LEU A 136 -1.34 0.93 -14.11
CA LEU A 136 -2.28 1.99 -13.71
C LEU A 136 -3.18 2.43 -14.87
N LYS A 137 -2.63 2.54 -16.08
CA LYS A 137 -3.40 2.84 -17.29
C LYS A 137 -4.44 1.75 -17.55
N SER A 138 -4.08 0.47 -17.36
CA SER A 138 -5.01 -0.65 -17.51
C SER A 138 -6.15 -0.59 -16.50
N LEU A 139 -5.88 -0.22 -15.24
CA LEU A 139 -6.94 -0.02 -14.23
C LEU A 139 -7.95 1.05 -14.66
N LEU A 140 -7.48 2.20 -15.13
CA LEU A 140 -8.37 3.27 -15.60
C LEU A 140 -9.20 2.86 -16.82
N GLN A 141 -8.57 2.24 -17.82
CA GLN A 141 -9.27 1.72 -19.00
C GLN A 141 -10.36 0.71 -18.64
N GLN A 142 -10.16 -0.10 -17.60
CA GLN A 142 -11.18 -1.03 -17.12
C GLN A 142 -12.38 -0.30 -16.51
N LEU A 143 -12.14 0.76 -15.75
CA LEU A 143 -13.20 1.61 -15.21
C LEU A 143 -13.96 2.34 -16.31
N GLU A 144 -13.25 2.86 -17.31
CA GLU A 144 -13.85 3.55 -18.46
C GLU A 144 -14.75 2.61 -19.29
N LYS A 145 -14.34 1.36 -19.50
CA LYS A 145 -15.15 0.34 -20.18
C LYS A 145 -16.49 0.03 -19.52
N THR A 146 -16.67 0.38 -18.24
CA THR A 146 -17.98 0.25 -17.57
C THR A 146 -19.02 1.26 -18.08
N GLY A 147 -18.57 2.31 -18.77
CA GLY A 147 -19.40 3.43 -19.24
C GLY A 147 -19.85 4.39 -18.13
N LYS A 148 -19.44 4.15 -16.88
CA LYS A 148 -19.84 4.98 -15.73
C LYS A 148 -18.86 6.11 -15.41
N TYR A 149 -17.62 6.00 -15.86
CA TYR A 149 -16.54 6.92 -15.51
C TYR A 149 -15.83 7.41 -16.76
N SER A 150 -15.51 8.70 -16.82
CA SER A 150 -14.50 9.26 -17.72
C SER A 150 -13.15 9.21 -17.00
N THR A 151 -12.12 8.68 -17.66
CA THR A 151 -10.79 8.53 -17.04
C THR A 151 -9.72 9.29 -17.80
N GLU A 152 -8.75 9.83 -17.07
CA GLU A 152 -7.61 10.54 -17.65
C GLU A 152 -6.32 10.07 -16.99
N PHE A 153 -5.29 9.79 -17.80
CA PHE A 153 -3.99 9.34 -17.33
C PHE A 153 -2.90 10.22 -17.92
N ASN A 154 -2.22 10.97 -17.06
CA ASN A 154 -1.17 11.90 -17.45
C ASN A 154 0.15 11.45 -16.84
N ALA A 155 1.12 11.08 -17.66
CA ALA A 155 2.47 10.75 -17.22
C ALA A 155 3.49 11.17 -18.28
N PRO A 156 4.56 11.90 -17.92
CA PRO A 156 5.64 12.19 -18.84
C PRO A 156 6.44 10.90 -19.14
N ILE A 157 7.06 10.85 -20.31
CA ILE A 157 7.86 9.70 -20.78
C ILE A 157 8.97 9.35 -19.78
N SER A 158 9.54 10.35 -19.10
CA SER A 158 10.55 10.16 -18.04
C SER A 158 10.06 9.39 -16.82
N SER A 159 8.74 9.22 -16.65
CA SER A 159 8.13 8.51 -15.53
C SER A 159 7.84 7.03 -15.83
N LEU A 160 8.27 6.48 -16.97
CA LEU A 160 8.11 5.04 -17.29
C LEU A 160 8.78 4.09 -16.27
N SER A 161 9.73 4.59 -15.47
CA SER A 161 10.49 3.80 -14.49
C SER A 161 10.58 4.52 -13.13
N PHE A 162 9.49 5.19 -12.72
CA PHE A 162 9.51 6.05 -11.55
C PHE A 162 9.54 5.34 -10.20
N VAL A 163 9.42 4.01 -10.18
CA VAL A 163 9.50 3.19 -8.97
C VAL A 163 10.14 1.83 -9.26
N ASN A 164 10.90 1.29 -8.31
CA ASN A 164 11.52 -0.04 -8.46
C ASN A 164 10.45 -1.15 -8.41
N ASN A 165 10.80 -2.36 -8.86
CA ASN A 165 9.83 -3.48 -8.95
C ASN A 165 9.23 -3.84 -7.57
N ASP A 166 10.02 -3.81 -6.50
CA ASP A 166 9.56 -4.17 -5.16
C ASP A 166 8.50 -3.20 -4.63
N ASN A 167 8.66 -1.89 -4.86
CA ASN A 167 7.69 -0.88 -4.43
C ASN A 167 6.52 -0.73 -5.42
N SER A 168 6.70 -1.15 -6.67
CA SER A 168 5.66 -1.07 -7.73
C SER A 168 4.38 -1.78 -7.31
N LEU A 169 4.50 -2.98 -6.76
CA LEU A 169 3.35 -3.76 -6.33
C LEU A 169 2.62 -3.08 -5.16
N ILE A 170 3.36 -2.65 -4.14
CA ILE A 170 2.77 -2.00 -2.96
C ILE A 170 2.03 -0.71 -3.39
N LEU A 171 2.65 0.09 -4.26
CA LEU A 171 2.03 1.28 -4.82
C LEU A 171 0.77 0.94 -5.62
N TYR A 172 0.84 -0.04 -6.51
CA TYR A 172 -0.30 -0.50 -7.30
C TYR A 172 -1.49 -0.91 -6.41
N ARG A 173 -1.23 -1.64 -5.32
CA ARG A 173 -2.26 -2.02 -4.34
C ARG A 173 -2.86 -0.83 -3.60
N MET A 174 -2.07 0.22 -3.32
CA MET A 174 -2.60 1.46 -2.75
C MET A 174 -3.49 2.18 -3.76
N VAL A 175 -3.10 2.28 -5.03
CA VAL A 175 -3.94 2.87 -6.08
C VAL A 175 -5.25 2.10 -6.24
N GLN A 176 -5.20 0.76 -6.24
CA GLN A 176 -6.41 -0.06 -6.28
C GLN A 176 -7.36 0.24 -5.11
N GLU A 177 -6.84 0.40 -3.89
CA GLU A 177 -7.67 0.75 -2.73
C GLU A 177 -8.29 2.15 -2.87
N VAL A 178 -7.53 3.12 -3.39
CA VAL A 178 -8.06 4.47 -3.68
C VAL A 178 -9.20 4.39 -4.71
N LEU A 179 -8.99 3.69 -5.83
CA LEU A 179 -10.03 3.52 -6.85
C LEU A 179 -11.27 2.79 -6.30
N ASN A 180 -11.07 1.78 -5.44
CA ASN A 180 -12.16 1.07 -4.77
C ASN A 180 -12.97 2.00 -3.87
N ASN A 181 -12.30 2.90 -3.14
CA ASN A 181 -12.96 3.91 -2.32
C ASN A 181 -13.79 4.89 -3.17
N ILE A 182 -13.26 5.31 -4.32
CA ILE A 182 -13.99 6.16 -5.27
C ILE A 182 -15.27 5.47 -5.73
N ILE A 183 -15.16 4.21 -6.18
CA ILE A 183 -16.29 3.42 -6.70
C ILE A 183 -17.37 3.22 -5.63
N LYS A 184 -16.98 2.94 -4.38
CA LYS A 184 -17.92 2.63 -3.30
C LYS A 184 -18.55 3.87 -2.67
N HIS A 185 -17.82 4.99 -2.63
CA HIS A 185 -18.19 6.09 -1.75
C HIS A 185 -18.34 7.44 -2.46
N ALA A 186 -17.59 7.71 -3.53
CA ALA A 186 -17.48 9.06 -4.07
C ALA A 186 -18.67 9.47 -4.94
N HIS A 187 -19.38 8.53 -5.59
CA HIS A 187 -20.34 8.86 -6.67
C HIS A 187 -19.74 9.78 -7.74
N ALA A 188 -18.45 9.61 -8.05
CA ALA A 188 -17.73 10.39 -9.04
C ALA A 188 -18.12 9.97 -10.47
N SER A 189 -17.97 10.90 -11.41
CA SER A 189 -18.09 10.65 -12.85
C SER A 189 -16.77 10.78 -13.61
N LYS A 190 -15.77 11.45 -13.02
CA LYS A 190 -14.42 11.62 -13.59
C LYS A 190 -13.36 11.20 -12.59
N ILE A 191 -12.35 10.46 -13.07
CA ILE A 191 -11.18 10.04 -12.31
C ILE A 191 -9.92 10.41 -13.10
N ILE A 192 -8.95 11.03 -12.44
CA ILE A 192 -7.69 11.48 -13.06
C ILE A 192 -6.53 10.88 -12.25
N ILE A 193 -5.55 10.31 -12.96
CA ILE A 193 -4.26 9.92 -12.39
C ILE A 193 -3.16 10.73 -13.09
N ASP A 194 -2.44 11.52 -12.31
CA ASP A 194 -1.30 12.31 -12.76
C ASP A 194 -0.01 11.78 -12.12
N ILE A 195 1.05 11.66 -12.92
CA ILE A 195 2.40 11.34 -12.45
C ILE A 195 3.31 12.50 -12.85
N GLU A 196 3.95 13.13 -11.87
CA GLU A 196 4.81 14.29 -12.10
C GLU A 196 6.17 14.11 -11.42
N PRO A 197 7.29 14.44 -12.08
CA PRO A 197 8.60 14.49 -11.42
C PRO A 197 8.65 15.72 -10.50
N LYS A 198 9.01 15.50 -9.23
CA LYS A 198 9.30 16.56 -8.24
C LYS A 198 10.81 16.84 -8.14
N GLY A 199 11.63 15.94 -8.67
CA GLY A 199 13.09 16.04 -8.68
C GLY A 199 13.73 14.83 -9.37
N PRO A 200 15.06 14.69 -9.35
CA PRO A 200 15.76 13.63 -10.07
C PRO A 200 15.44 12.21 -9.58
N GLN A 201 15.01 12.07 -8.33
CA GLN A 201 14.66 10.78 -7.70
C GLN A 201 13.32 10.84 -6.96
N CYS A 202 12.46 11.81 -7.27
CA CYS A 202 11.20 11.98 -6.56
C CYS A 202 10.06 12.19 -7.56
N HIS A 203 8.99 11.45 -7.38
CA HIS A 203 7.79 11.54 -8.20
C HIS A 203 6.57 11.73 -7.32
N LEU A 204 5.60 12.49 -7.83
CA LEU A 204 4.28 12.66 -7.26
C LEU A 204 3.30 11.84 -8.10
N LEU A 205 2.64 10.88 -7.47
CA LEU A 205 1.48 10.20 -8.04
C LEU A 205 0.24 10.79 -7.40
N LYS A 206 -0.57 11.49 -8.18
CA LYS A 206 -1.82 12.11 -7.74
C LYS A 206 -3.00 11.37 -8.34
N ILE A 207 -3.98 11.03 -7.51
CA ILE A 207 -5.26 10.44 -7.93
C ILE A 207 -6.34 11.40 -7.48
N SER A 208 -7.20 11.82 -8.40
CA SER A 208 -8.29 12.74 -8.09
C SER A 208 -9.62 12.28 -8.69
N ASP A 209 -10.70 12.52 -7.96
CA ASP A 209 -12.08 12.31 -8.43
C ASP A 209 -12.93 13.56 -8.22
N ASN A 210 -14.02 13.69 -8.99
CA ASN A 210 -14.98 14.79 -8.88
C ASN A 210 -16.24 14.41 -8.08
N GLY A 211 -16.14 13.45 -7.16
CA GLY A 211 -17.27 12.96 -6.39
C GLY A 211 -17.68 13.88 -5.24
N LYS A 212 -18.44 13.33 -4.30
CA LYS A 212 -18.98 14.08 -3.16
C LYS A 212 -17.94 14.52 -2.12
N GLY A 213 -16.71 14.02 -2.21
CA GLY A 213 -15.66 14.25 -1.22
C GLY A 213 -16.05 13.88 0.22
N PHE A 214 -15.23 14.26 1.18
CA PHE A 214 -15.50 14.09 2.61
C PHE A 214 -14.69 15.08 3.44
N ASP A 215 -15.17 15.33 4.66
CA ASP A 215 -14.50 16.17 5.63
C ASP A 215 -13.22 15.51 6.17
N THR A 216 -12.07 16.04 5.74
CA THR A 216 -10.74 15.57 6.15
C THR A 216 -10.41 15.86 7.61
N SER A 217 -11.10 16.79 8.28
CA SER A 217 -10.88 17.05 9.72
C SER A 217 -11.28 15.86 10.59
N LYS A 218 -12.12 14.96 10.06
CA LYS A 218 -12.55 13.72 10.71
C LYS A 218 -11.53 12.58 10.58
N LEU A 219 -10.45 12.77 9.82
CA LEU A 219 -9.31 11.85 9.72
C LEU A 219 -8.42 11.93 10.98
N GLN A 220 -8.97 11.58 12.14
CA GLN A 220 -8.16 11.31 13.33
C GLN A 220 -7.73 9.84 13.33
N GLU A 221 -6.53 9.52 13.83
CA GLU A 221 -5.91 8.18 13.79
C GLU A 221 -6.83 7.01 14.20
N ASN A 222 -7.83 7.25 15.05
CA ASN A 222 -8.76 6.23 15.58
C ASN A 222 -10.15 6.20 14.91
N LYS A 223 -10.44 7.07 13.94
CA LYS A 223 -11.72 7.12 13.19
C LYS A 223 -11.57 6.88 11.69
N THR A 224 -10.35 6.66 11.22
CA THR A 224 -10.06 6.31 9.84
C THR A 224 -10.57 4.92 9.49
N GLY A 225 -11.25 4.77 8.36
CA GLY A 225 -11.66 3.47 7.85
C GLY A 225 -10.46 2.57 7.52
N ILE A 226 -10.68 1.25 7.59
CA ILE A 226 -9.64 0.21 7.36
C ILE A 226 -8.87 0.45 6.04
N GLY A 227 -9.56 0.89 4.98
CA GLY A 227 -8.92 1.15 3.68
C GLY A 227 -7.86 2.26 3.72
N LEU A 228 -8.15 3.39 4.39
CA LEU A 228 -7.18 4.48 4.54
C LEU A 228 -6.03 4.08 5.47
N GLN A 229 -6.31 3.32 6.53
CA GLN A 229 -5.28 2.79 7.42
C GLN A 229 -4.33 1.85 6.67
N ASN A 230 -4.85 1.02 5.77
CA ASN A 230 -4.04 0.16 4.90
C ASN A 230 -3.17 0.99 3.94
N ILE A 231 -3.70 2.07 3.36
CA ILE A 231 -2.93 2.99 2.51
C ILE A 231 -1.78 3.61 3.31
N PHE A 232 -2.03 4.17 4.49
CA PHE A 232 -0.97 4.78 5.30
C PHE A 232 0.10 3.78 5.73
N THR A 233 -0.30 2.58 6.15
CA THR A 233 0.63 1.54 6.59
C THR A 233 1.51 1.06 5.42
N ARG A 234 0.92 0.86 4.23
CA ARG A 234 1.66 0.48 3.02
C ARG A 234 2.57 1.59 2.51
N ALA A 235 2.13 2.85 2.57
CA ALA A 235 2.96 3.99 2.19
C ALA A 235 4.22 4.07 3.07
N LYS A 236 4.08 3.82 4.38
CA LYS A 236 5.20 3.74 5.31
C LYS A 236 6.21 2.63 4.95
N MET A 237 5.76 1.50 4.41
CA MET A 237 6.67 0.41 3.98
C MET A 237 7.60 0.83 2.84
N ILE A 238 7.10 1.65 1.92
CA ILE A 238 7.87 2.12 0.75
C ILE A 238 8.46 3.52 0.94
N ASN A 239 8.46 4.04 2.18
CA ASN A 239 8.89 5.40 2.53
C ASN A 239 8.22 6.49 1.67
N SER A 240 6.94 6.29 1.35
CA SER A 240 6.12 7.27 0.63
C SER A 240 5.33 8.13 1.62
N ALA A 241 5.32 9.45 1.37
CA ALA A 241 4.45 10.36 2.10
C ALA A 241 3.09 10.43 1.40
N VAL A 242 2.00 10.46 2.18
CA VAL A 242 0.63 10.53 1.66
C VAL A 242 0.00 11.83 2.12
N SER A 243 -0.59 12.58 1.19
CA SER A 243 -1.45 13.72 1.51
C SER A 243 -2.83 13.53 0.89
N ILE A 244 -3.87 13.84 1.66
CA ILE A 244 -5.27 13.73 1.23
C ILE A 244 -5.89 15.11 1.33
N LYS A 245 -6.47 15.57 0.24
CA LYS A 245 -7.27 16.79 0.17
C LYS A 245 -8.68 16.39 -0.26
N SER A 246 -9.66 16.68 0.56
CA SER A 246 -11.06 16.46 0.22
C SER A 246 -11.91 17.48 0.95
N SER A 247 -12.95 17.93 0.27
CA SER A 247 -13.99 18.80 0.79
C SER A 247 -15.33 18.29 0.29
N GLU A 248 -16.39 18.53 1.06
CA GLU A 248 -17.73 18.12 0.66
C GLU A 248 -18.10 18.78 -0.67
N GLN A 249 -18.58 17.98 -1.61
CA GLN A 249 -18.97 18.34 -2.99
C GLN A 249 -17.84 18.77 -3.94
N GLU A 250 -16.58 18.74 -3.52
CA GLU A 250 -15.43 19.10 -4.38
C GLU A 250 -14.56 17.90 -4.79
N GLY A 251 -14.96 16.69 -4.40
CA GLY A 251 -14.23 15.46 -4.69
C GLY A 251 -13.09 15.17 -3.72
N THR A 252 -12.22 14.26 -4.12
CA THR A 252 -11.05 13.83 -3.32
C THR A 252 -9.81 13.87 -4.19
N SER A 253 -8.70 14.29 -3.63
CA SER A 253 -7.37 14.19 -4.23
C SER A 253 -6.41 13.56 -3.23
N ILE A 254 -5.76 12.48 -3.63
CA ILE A 254 -4.74 11.78 -2.85
C ILE A 254 -3.43 11.85 -3.61
N VAL A 255 -2.38 12.31 -2.93
CA VAL A 255 -1.03 12.44 -3.49
C VAL A 255 -0.07 11.54 -2.72
N PHE A 256 0.63 10.69 -3.46
CA PHE A 256 1.74 9.88 -2.99
C PHE A 256 3.05 10.53 -3.45
N GLU A 257 3.91 10.88 -2.49
CA GLU A 257 5.27 11.32 -2.76
C GLU A 257 6.21 10.13 -2.66
N ILE A 258 6.92 9.82 -3.74
CA ILE A 258 7.61 8.56 -3.93
C ILE A 258 9.09 8.86 -4.17
N ASN A 259 9.91 8.39 -3.23
CA ASN A 259 11.36 8.62 -3.25
C ASN A 259 12.06 7.38 -3.78
N ASN A 260 12.74 7.52 -4.92
CA ASN A 260 13.47 6.48 -5.61
C ASN A 260 14.90 6.27 -5.07
N GLN A 261 15.13 6.55 -3.79
CA GLN A 261 16.44 6.33 -3.21
C GLN A 261 16.72 4.82 -3.15
N PRO A 262 17.90 4.35 -3.60
CA PRO A 262 18.32 3.00 -3.30
C PRO A 262 18.32 2.82 -1.79
N ILE A 263 17.71 1.75 -1.29
CA ILE A 263 17.89 1.33 0.10
C ILE A 263 19.40 1.10 0.26
N LEU A 264 20.08 2.01 0.96
CA LEU A 264 21.46 1.80 1.38
C LEU A 264 21.46 0.51 2.21
N LYS A 265 22.06 -0.54 1.65
CA LYS A 265 22.31 -1.81 2.33
C LYS A 265 23.32 -1.61 3.45
#